data_AF-A0A554LAZ5-F1
#
_entry.id   AF-A0A554LAZ5-F1
#
_cell.length_a   1.000
_cell.length_b   1.000
_cell.length_c   1.000
_cell.angle_alpha   90.00
_cell.angle_beta   90.00
_cell.angle_gamma   90.00
#
_symmetry.space_group_name_H-M   'P 1'
#
loop_
_entity.id
_entity.type
_entity.pdbx_description
1 polymer ?
#
loop_
_entity_poly.entity_id
_entity_poly.type
_entity_poly.pdbx_seq_one_letter_code
_entity_poly.pdbx_strand_id
1 'polypeptide(L)' 'MGTVRDFKDLLLKESRVSFGGQFTQRSEAHRAFWKKLNDLGARNMKSQPPESVPDIDATVHLTDQEWTQLEAEFRQLR' A
#
# COMPACT_ATOMS: atom_id res chain seq x y z
N MET A 1 10.01 -10.79 -2.90
CA MET A 1 8.78 -10.32 -3.57
C MET A 1 7.64 -10.32 -2.57
N GLY A 2 7.15 -9.13 -2.19
CA GLY A 2 5.98 -8.96 -1.34
C GLY A 2 4.81 -8.35 -2.12
N THR A 3 3.63 -8.41 -1.54
CA THR A 3 2.40 -7.83 -2.08
C THR A 3 2.21 -6.39 -1.62
N VAL A 4 1.22 -5.68 -2.20
CA VAL A 4 0.81 -4.36 -1.71
C VAL A 4 0.31 -4.45 -0.25
N ARG A 5 -0.31 -5.57 0.14
CA ARG A 5 -0.69 -5.83 1.55
C ARG A 5 0.55 -5.90 2.43
N ASP A 6 1.54 -6.70 2.06
CA ASP A 6 2.78 -6.85 2.85
C ASP A 6 3.47 -5.49 3.05
N PHE A 7 3.47 -4.64 2.01
CA PHE A 7 4.03 -3.30 2.10
C PHE A 7 3.23 -2.39 3.05
N LYS A 8 1.89 -2.44 2.97
CA LYS A 8 1.01 -1.70 3.89
C LYS A 8 1.23 -2.12 5.34
N ASP A 9 1.34 -3.42 5.60
CA ASP A 9 1.57 -3.96 6.95
C ASP A 9 2.93 -3.53 7.50
N LEU A 10 3.98 -3.58 6.68
CA LEU A 10 5.31 -3.06 7.04
C LEU A 10 5.24 -1.58 7.40
N LEU A 11 4.58 -0.78 6.58
CA LEU A 11 4.46 0.65 6.79
C LEU A 11 3.70 0.99 8.08
N LEU A 12 2.59 0.29 8.37
CA LEU A 12 1.82 0.48 9.60
C LEU A 12 2.67 0.12 10.83
N LYS A 13 3.42 -0.99 10.75
CA LYS A 13 4.36 -1.43 11.80
C LYS A 13 5.46 -0.40 12.04
N GLU A 14 6.14 0.07 10.99
CA GLU A 14 7.22 1.06 11.11
C GLU A 14 6.71 2.42 11.60
N SER A 15 5.52 2.81 11.13
CA SER A 15 4.85 4.04 11.55
C SER A 15 4.27 3.96 12.95
N ARG A 16 4.22 2.78 13.60
CA ARG A 16 3.58 2.56 14.92
C ARG A 16 2.11 2.98 14.94
N VAL A 17 1.36 2.66 13.88
CA VAL A 17 -0.08 2.91 13.77
C VAL A 17 -0.82 1.63 13.44
N SER A 18 -2.08 1.54 13.85
CA SER A 18 -2.83 0.28 13.77
C SER A 18 -3.62 0.13 12.46
N PHE A 19 -3.93 1.23 11.77
CA PHE A 19 -4.69 1.19 10.52
C PHE A 19 -4.43 2.43 9.65
N GLY A 20 -4.68 2.30 8.35
CA GLY A 20 -4.39 3.34 7.35
C GLY A 20 -5.00 4.71 7.64
N GLY A 21 -6.16 4.75 8.30
CA GLY A 21 -6.80 6.01 8.71
C GLY A 21 -5.94 6.84 9.68
N GLN A 22 -5.22 6.21 10.61
CA GLN A 22 -4.28 6.92 11.49
C GLN A 22 -3.04 7.40 10.72
N PHE A 23 -2.59 6.62 9.73
CA PHE A 23 -1.47 7.00 8.88
C PHE A 23 -1.80 8.23 8.03
N THR A 24 -2.95 8.23 7.36
CA THR A 24 -3.37 9.32 6.45
C THR A 24 -3.67 10.63 7.17
N GLN A 25 -3.97 10.61 8.46
CA GLN A 25 -4.20 11.80 9.27
C GLN A 25 -2.93 12.55 9.67
N ARG A 26 -1.74 11.96 9.46
CA ARG A 26 -0.45 12.58 9.86
C ARG A 26 -0.10 13.81 9.03
N SER A 27 -0.30 13.73 7.71
CA SER A 27 -0.12 14.85 6.80
C SER A 27 -0.76 14.57 5.43
N GLU A 28 -0.96 15.62 4.64
CA GLU A 28 -1.37 15.50 3.23
C GLU A 28 -0.43 14.58 2.43
N ALA A 29 0.88 14.60 2.72
CA ALA A 29 1.85 13.72 2.06
C ALA A 29 1.61 12.24 2.42
N HIS A 30 1.28 11.94 3.67
CA HIS A 30 0.92 10.57 4.08
C HIS A 30 -0.38 10.11 3.41
N ARG A 31 -1.37 11.00 3.28
CA ARG A 31 -2.62 10.71 2.58
C ARG A 31 -2.38 10.44 1.09
N ALA A 32 -1.55 11.24 0.43
CA ALA A 32 -1.19 11.05 -0.97
C ALA A 32 -0.46 9.71 -1.19
N PHE A 33 0.47 9.37 -0.30
CA PHE A 33 1.19 8.10 -0.34
C PHE A 33 0.27 6.90 -0.14
N TRP A 34 -0.64 6.96 0.84
CA TRP A 34 -1.61 5.89 1.08
C TRP A 34 -2.57 5.71 -0.10
N LYS A 35 -2.98 6.81 -0.75
CA LYS A 35 -3.78 6.75 -1.98
C LYS A 35 -3.03 6.01 -3.09
N LYS A 36 -1.74 6.31 -3.30
CA LYS A 36 -0.90 5.62 -4.29
C LYS A 36 -0.83 4.12 -4.02
N LEU A 37 -0.71 3.69 -2.76
CA LEU A 37 -0.74 2.27 -2.38
C LEU A 37 -2.10 1.61 -2.68
N ASN A 38 -3.21 2.32 -2.49
CA ASN A 38 -4.54 1.81 -2.85
C ASN A 38 -4.72 1.69 -4.37
N ASP A 39 -4.27 2.70 -5.13
CA ASP A 39 -4.30 2.67 -6.60
C ASP A 39 -3.44 1.53 -7.14
N LEU A 40 -2.32 1.25 -6.47
CA LEU A 40 -1.45 0.09 -6.67
C LEU A 40 -2.17 -1.25 -6.46
N GLY A 41 -2.84 -1.42 -5.32
CA GLY A 41 -3.65 -2.62 -5.06
C GLY A 41 -4.76 -2.78 -6.09
N ALA A 42 -5.43 -1.71 -6.48
CA ALA A 42 -6.56 -1.76 -7.43
C ALA A 42 -6.18 -2.10 -8.88
N ARG A 43 -4.88 -2.25 -9.22
CA ARG A 43 -4.43 -2.54 -10.59
C ARG A 43 -4.99 -3.84 -11.17
N ASN A 44 -5.17 -4.86 -10.32
CA ASN A 44 -5.71 -6.16 -10.71
C ASN A 44 -7.24 -6.24 -10.57
N MET A 45 -7.91 -5.15 -10.19
CA MET A 45 -9.35 -5.13 -9.93
C MET A 45 -10.19 -5.29 -11.20
N LYS A 46 -9.65 -4.97 -12.39
CA LYS A 46 -10.32 -5.19 -13.68
C LYS A 46 -10.33 -6.65 -14.14
N SER A 47 -9.44 -7.49 -13.58
CA SER A 47 -9.25 -8.89 -13.98
C SER A 47 -9.94 -9.87 -13.03
N GLN A 48 -10.58 -9.40 -11.95
CA GLN A 48 -11.25 -10.25 -10.97
C GLN A 48 -12.77 -10.29 -11.20
N PRO A 49 -13.39 -11.49 -11.18
CA PRO A 49 -14.83 -11.62 -11.29
C PRO A 49 -15.51 -11.00 -10.04
N PRO A 50 -16.66 -10.30 -10.21
CA PRO A 50 -17.34 -9.57 -9.14
C PRO A 50 -17.84 -10.46 -7.99
N GLU A 51 -17.91 -11.78 -8.19
CA GLU A 51 -18.34 -12.75 -7.18
C GLU A 51 -17.25 -13.11 -6.16
N SER A 52 -16.02 -12.68 -6.40
CA SER A 52 -14.93 -12.85 -5.45
C SER A 52 -14.64 -11.51 -4.76
N VAL A 53 -14.64 -11.51 -3.42
CA VAL A 53 -14.09 -10.40 -2.59
C VAL A 53 -12.69 -10.79 -2.11
N PRO A 54 -11.73 -11.12 -3.00
CA PRO A 54 -10.38 -11.37 -2.54
C PRO A 54 -9.81 -10.04 -2.05
N ASP A 55 -8.92 -10.14 -1.08
CA ASP A 55 -8.13 -9.02 -0.64
C ASP A 55 -7.25 -8.51 -1.78
N ILE A 56 -7.75 -7.52 -2.52
CA ILE A 56 -7.17 -7.02 -3.77
C ILE A 56 -5.69 -6.65 -3.58
N ASP A 57 -5.33 -6.07 -2.43
CA ASP A 57 -3.96 -5.72 -2.08
C ASP A 57 -3.02 -6.95 -1.99
N ALA A 58 -3.53 -8.08 -1.51
CA ALA A 58 -2.78 -9.34 -1.41
C ALA A 58 -2.63 -10.04 -2.77
N THR A 59 -3.36 -9.60 -3.79
CA THR A 59 -3.29 -10.16 -5.15
C THR A 59 -2.33 -9.40 -6.07
N VAL A 60 -1.88 -8.21 -5.66
CA VAL A 60 -0.91 -7.41 -6.42
C VAL A 60 0.48 -7.64 -5.85
N HIS A 61 1.32 -8.28 -6.64
CA HIS A 61 2.74 -8.44 -6.34
C HIS A 61 3.50 -7.20 -6.78
N LEU A 62 4.35 -6.69 -5.91
CA LEU A 62 5.27 -5.60 -6.22
C LEU A 62 6.56 -6.17 -6.82
N THR A 63 7.03 -5.55 -7.89
CA THR A 63 8.40 -5.78 -8.36
C THR A 63 9.42 -5.24 -7.36
N ASP A 64 10.66 -5.74 -7.39
CA ASP A 64 11.72 -5.27 -6.49
C ASP A 64 12.01 -3.77 -6.69
N GLN A 65 11.86 -3.27 -7.92
CA GLN A 65 11.98 -1.85 -8.24
C GLN A 65 10.87 -1.03 -7.59
N GLU A 66 9.61 -1.45 -7.70
CA GLU A 66 8.49 -0.77 -7.08
C GLU A 66 8.59 -0.77 -5.56
N TRP A 67 9.01 -1.90 -4.97
CA TRP A 67 9.27 -2.00 -3.54
C TRP A 67 10.31 -0.97 -3.09
N THR A 68 11.45 -0.94 -3.76
CA THR A 68 12.55 -0.02 -3.44
C THR A 68 12.13 1.45 -3.58
N GLN A 69 11.35 1.77 -4.63
CA GLN A 69 10.81 3.12 -4.82
C GLN A 69 9.84 3.52 -3.71
N LEU A 70 8.92 2.63 -3.33
CA LEU A 70 7.98 2.87 -2.24
C LEU A 70 8.68 3.02 -0.89
N GLU A 71 9.73 2.25 -0.61
CA GLU A 71 10.57 2.43 0.58
C GLU A 71 11.27 3.79 0.58
N ALA A 72 11.84 4.20 -0.55
CA ALA A 72 12.51 5.49 -0.69
C ALA A 72 11.53 6.65 -0.45
N GLU A 73 10.33 6.59 -1.03
CA GLU A 73 9.27 7.57 -0.80
C GLU A 73 8.81 7.57 0.66
N PHE A 74 8.63 6.39 1.27
CA PHE A 74 8.25 6.30 2.67
C PHE A 74 9.30 6.92 3.60
N ARG A 75 10.60 6.75 3.31
CA ARG A 75 11.68 7.41 4.07
C ARG A 75 11.65 8.94 3.98
N GLN A 76 11.12 9.50 2.90
CA GLN A 76 10.96 10.96 2.75
C GLN A 76 9.78 11.51 3.56
N LEU A 77 8.84 10.64 3.98
CA LEU A 77 7.68 11.01 4.81
C LEU A 77 7.98 10.99 6.32
N ARG A 78 9.11 10.40 6.71
CA ARG A 78 9.54 10.20 8.09
C ARG A 78 10.33 11.40 8.62
#